data_AF-A0A502HR85-F1
#
_entry.id   AF-A0A502HR85-F1
#
_cell.length_a   1.000
_cell.length_b   1.000
_cell.length_c   1.000
_cell.angle_alpha   90.00
_cell.angle_beta   90.00
_cell.angle_gamma   90.00
#
_symmetry.space_group_name_H-M   'P 1'
#
loop_
_entity.id
_entity.type
_entity.pdbx_description
1 polymer ?
#
loop_
_entity_poly.entity_id
_entity_poly.type
_entity_poly.pdbx_seq_one_letter_code
_entity_poly.pdbx_strand_id
1 'polypeptide(L)'
;MHTAIIITFGLALLALMLFIGEKIGFSRQTMTYSFVVLWLALTVINGAIGVVTAGQSLSTELGIGTVVFSVPVAALVLFMVLSAEA
;
A
#
# COMPACT_ATOMS: atom_id res chain seq x y z
N MET A 1 -3.05 2.84 17.85
CA MET A 1 -3.52 3.23 16.50
C MET A 1 -2.38 3.13 15.46
N HIS A 2 -1.56 2.07 15.50
CA HIS A 2 -0.40 1.93 14.59
C HIS A 2 -0.81 1.55 13.17
N THR A 3 -1.65 0.51 13.05
CA THR A 3 -2.20 0.01 11.78
C THR A 3 -2.95 1.08 10.99
N ALA A 4 -3.77 1.90 11.66
CA ALA A 4 -4.50 2.98 11.02
C ALA A 4 -3.57 4.04 10.43
N ILE A 5 -2.48 4.41 11.13
CA ILE A 5 -1.48 5.37 10.65
C ILE A 5 -0.79 4.82 9.39
N ILE A 6 -0.41 3.54 9.38
CA ILE A 6 0.26 2.93 8.23
C ILE A 6 -0.68 2.84 7.02
N ILE A 7 -1.95 2.49 7.23
CA ILE A 7 -2.94 2.48 6.15
C ILE A 7 -3.11 3.89 5.58
N THR A 8 -3.25 4.91 6.43
CA THR A 8 -3.34 6.31 5.99
C THR A 8 -2.10 6.73 5.21
N PHE A 9 -0.91 6.34 5.65
CA PHE A 9 0.33 6.57 4.92
C PHE A 9 0.31 5.91 3.54
N GLY A 10 -0.19 4.68 3.43
CA GLY A 10 -0.34 3.98 2.15
C GLY A 10 -1.31 4.64 1.19
N LEU A 11 -2.44 5.13 1.70
CA LEU A 11 -3.41 5.87 0.90
C LEU A 11 -2.85 7.22 0.44
N ALA A 12 -2.12 7.93 1.31
CA ALA A 12 -1.46 9.18 0.95
C ALA A 12 -0.36 8.96 -0.10
N LEU A 13 0.43 7.90 0.05
CA LEU A 13 1.46 7.52 -0.91
C LEU A 13 0.86 7.10 -2.25
N LEU A 14 -0.24 6.34 -2.23
CA LEU A 14 -1.01 6.00 -3.43
C LEU A 14 -1.46 7.26 -4.16
N ALA A 15 -2.11 8.18 -3.45
CA ALA A 15 -2.59 9.44 -4.01
C ALA A 15 -1.43 10.25 -4.62
N LEU A 16 -0.28 10.29 -3.95
CA LEU A 16 0.91 10.98 -4.46
C LEU A 16 1.47 10.32 -5.72
N MET A 17 1.59 8.98 -5.75
CA MET A 17 2.05 8.25 -6.93
C MET A 17 1.10 8.42 -8.11
N LEU A 18 -0.22 8.44 -7.85
CA LEU A 18 -1.22 8.68 -8.88
C LEU A 18 -1.10 10.10 -9.44
N PHE A 19 -1.04 11.10 -8.56
CA PHE A 19 -0.90 12.51 -8.95
C PHE A 19 0.38 12.77 -9.76
N ILE A 20 1.52 12.26 -9.31
CA ILE A 20 2.79 12.45 -10.00
C ILE A 20 2.84 11.64 -11.30
N GLY A 21 2.41 10.37 -11.27
CA GLY A 21 2.43 9.49 -12.43
C GLY A 21 1.58 10.03 -13.59
N GLU A 22 0.43 10.64 -13.28
CA GLU A 22 -0.40 11.31 -14.26
C GLU A 22 0.30 12.53 -14.88
N LYS A 23 0.98 13.35 -14.06
CA LYS A 23 1.72 14.54 -14.55
C LYS A 23 2.95 14.19 -15.40
N ILE A 24 3.59 13.06 -15.12
CA ILE A 24 4.76 12.59 -15.88
C ILE A 24 4.34 11.82 -17.14
N GLY A 25 3.07 11.37 -17.22
CA GLY A 25 2.56 10.60 -18.35
C GLY A 25 2.91 9.11 -18.27
N PHE A 26 3.08 8.57 -17.07
CA PHE A 26 3.30 7.14 -16.89
C PHE A 26 2.06 6.33 -17.24
N SER A 27 2.29 5.12 -17.77
CA SER A 27 1.19 4.19 -18.05
C SER A 27 0.53 3.76 -16.74
N ARG A 28 -0.78 3.51 -16.79
CA ARG A 28 -1.53 2.98 -15.65
C ARG A 28 -0.93 1.68 -15.12
N GLN A 29 -0.43 0.82 -16.01
CA GLN A 29 0.25 -0.42 -15.63
C GLN A 29 1.52 -0.16 -14.81
N THR A 30 2.37 0.76 -15.26
CA THR A 30 3.59 1.15 -14.54
C THR A 30 3.26 1.66 -13.14
N MET A 31 2.23 2.50 -13.00
CA MET A 31 1.79 3.05 -11.71
C MET A 31 1.25 1.96 -10.79
N THR A 32 0.42 1.04 -11.31
CA THR A 32 -0.10 -0.10 -10.54
C THR A 32 1.03 -1.00 -10.04
N TYR A 33 1.90 -1.47 -10.93
CA TYR A 33 2.96 -2.40 -10.56
C TYR A 33 3.96 -1.76 -9.60
N SER A 34 4.35 -0.51 -9.84
CA SER A 34 5.28 0.21 -8.96
C SER A 34 4.69 0.41 -7.57
N PHE A 35 3.43 0.83 -7.46
CA PHE A 35 2.78 0.97 -6.16
C PHE A 35 2.66 -0.36 -5.43
N VAL A 36 2.20 -1.42 -6.10
CA VAL A 36 2.02 -2.75 -5.47
C VAL A 36 3.35 -3.29 -4.94
N VAL A 37 4.42 -3.23 -5.74
CA VAL A 37 5.75 -3.73 -5.33
C VAL A 37 6.31 -2.89 -4.17
N LEU A 38 6.23 -1.56 -4.28
CA LEU A 38 6.72 -0.66 -3.24
C LEU A 38 5.93 -0.84 -1.94
N TRP A 39 4.61 -0.92 -2.02
CA TRP A 39 3.74 -1.06 -0.85
C TRP A 39 3.89 -2.41 -0.18
N LEU A 40 4.08 -3.48 -0.96
CA LEU A 40 4.41 -4.80 -0.45
C LEU A 40 5.72 -4.76 0.35
N ALA A 41 6.77 -4.15 -0.20
CA ALA A 41 8.06 -4.02 0.48
C ALA A 41 7.94 -3.27 1.81
N LEU A 42 7.21 -2.14 1.83
CA LEU A 42 6.97 -1.38 3.05
C LEU A 42 6.16 -2.16 4.08
N THR A 43 5.16 -2.93 3.65
CA THR A 43 4.36 -3.78 4.54
C THR A 43 5.23 -4.86 5.19
N VAL A 44 6.11 -5.51 4.42
CA VAL A 44 7.03 -6.53 4.94
C VAL A 44 8.01 -5.92 5.94
N ILE A 45 8.60 -4.76 5.61
CA ILE A 45 9.50 -4.04 6.53
C ILE A 45 8.76 -3.68 7.83
N ASN A 46 7.53 -3.18 7.72
CA ASN A 46 6.72 -2.84 8.88
C ASN A 46 6.44 -4.07 9.77
N GLY A 47 6.06 -5.19 9.16
CA GLY A 47 5.83 -6.44 9.90
C GLY A 47 7.11 -6.96 10.57
N ALA A 48 8.25 -6.87 9.89
CA ALA A 48 9.55 -7.26 10.46
C ALA A 48 9.94 -6.38 11.66
N ILE A 49 9.70 -5.07 11.59
CA ILE A 49 9.90 -4.14 12.72
C ILE A 49 8.97 -4.51 13.89
N GLY A 50 7.72 -4.86 13.61
CA GLY A 50 6.78 -5.31 14.63
C GLY A 50 7.23 -6.57 15.38
N VAL A 51 7.79 -7.56 14.67
CA VAL A 51 8.37 -8.76 15.29
C VAL A 51 9.62 -8.43 16.09
N VAL A 52 10.58 -7.72 15.49
CA VAL A 52 11.92 -7.51 16.09
C VAL A 52 11.90 -6.50 17.23
N THR A 53 11.14 -5.41 17.10
CA THR A 53 11.16 -4.29 18.04
C THR A 53 10.03 -4.36 19.06
N ALA A 54 8.83 -4.79 18.66
CA ALA A 54 7.68 -4.86 19.57
C ALA A 54 7.46 -6.26 20.17
N GLY A 55 8.25 -7.27 19.77
CA GLY A 55 8.14 -8.64 20.26
C GLY A 55 6.82 -9.31 19.89
N GLN A 56 6.12 -8.82 18.87
CA GLN A 56 4.87 -9.42 18.42
C GLN A 56 5.12 -10.78 17.77
N SER A 57 4.15 -11.68 17.89
CA SER A 57 4.23 -12.97 17.21
C SER A 57 4.14 -12.79 15.69
N LEU A 58 4.84 -13.65 14.94
CA LEU A 58 4.82 -13.61 13.48
C LEU A 58 3.40 -13.72 12.91
N SER A 59 2.54 -14.55 13.50
CA SER A 59 1.14 -14.70 13.05
C SER A 59 0.32 -13.43 13.25
N THR A 60 0.56 -12.69 14.35
CA THR A 60 -0.07 -11.38 14.58
C THR A 60 0.36 -10.38 13.50
N GLU A 61 1.66 -10.26 13.24
CA GLU A 61 2.19 -9.32 12.25
C GLU A 61 1.80 -9.70 10.81
N LEU A 62 1.66 -10.99 10.50
CA LEU A 62 1.13 -11.44 9.20
C LEU A 62 -0.35 -11.06 9.03
N GLY A 63 -1.17 -11.21 10.08
CA GLY A 63 -2.56 -10.79 10.06
C GLY A 63 -2.69 -9.28 9.85
N ILE A 64 -1.92 -8.49 10.60
CA ILE A 64 -1.88 -7.03 10.48
C ILE A 64 -1.35 -6.62 9.10
N GLY A 65 -0.25 -7.21 8.66
CA GLY A 65 0.38 -6.96 7.36
C GLY A 65 -0.57 -7.23 6.20
N THR A 66 -1.41 -8.27 6.30
CA THR A 66 -2.43 -8.56 5.29
C THR A 66 -3.42 -7.42 5.16
N VAL A 67 -3.90 -6.86 6.28
CA VAL A 67 -4.83 -5.72 6.27
C VAL A 67 -4.13 -4.45 5.76
N VAL A 68 -2.91 -4.19 6.23
CA VAL A 68 -2.10 -3.03 5.83
C VAL A 68 -1.79 -3.03 4.33
N PHE A 69 -1.53 -4.19 3.75
CA PHE A 69 -1.30 -4.34 2.32
C PHE A 69 -2.60 -4.24 1.51
N SER A 70 -3.63 -4.99 1.91
CA SER A 70 -4.85 -5.14 1.12
C SER A 70 -5.67 -3.86 1.01
N VAL A 71 -5.72 -3.01 2.05
CA VAL A 71 -6.56 -1.80 2.01
C VAL A 71 -6.09 -0.79 0.94
N PRO A 72 -4.81 -0.38 0.87
CA PRO A 72 -4.35 0.52 -0.19
C PRO A 72 -4.37 -0.13 -1.57
N VAL A 73 -4.13 -1.44 -1.68
CA VAL A 73 -4.24 -2.16 -2.96
C VAL A 73 -5.69 -2.20 -3.44
N ALA A 74 -6.65 -2.43 -2.55
CA ALA A 74 -8.08 -2.36 -2.89
C ALA A 74 -8.48 -0.97 -3.36
N ALA A 75 -7.96 0.10 -2.72
CA ALA A 75 -8.18 1.47 -3.17
C ALA A 75 -7.60 1.74 -4.57
N LEU A 76 -6.40 1.23 -4.86
CA LEU A 76 -5.79 1.28 -6.18
C LEU A 76 -6.64 0.56 -7.23
N VAL A 77 -7.11 -0.66 -6.93
CA VAL A 77 -7.98 -1.43 -7.84
C VAL A 77 -9.28 -0.68 -8.09
N LEU A 78 -9.92 -0.15 -7.04
CA LEU A 78 -11.13 0.65 -7.16
C LEU A 78 -10.90 1.88 -8.05
N PHE A 79 -9.80 2.61 -7.83
CA PHE A 79 -9.43 3.76 -8.67
C PHE A 79 -9.27 3.36 -10.14
N MET A 80 -8.60 2.24 -10.41
CA MET A 80 -8.38 1.75 -11.78
C MET A 80 -9.69 1.36 -12.47
N VAL A 81 -10.62 0.71 -11.75
CA VAL A 81 -11.94 0.35 -12.25
C VAL A 81 -12.75 1.59 -12.59
N LEU A 82 -12.88 2.52 -11.63
CA LEU A 82 -13.65 3.76 -11.83
C LEU A 82 -13.08 4.64 -12.95
N SER A 83 -11.76 4.61 -13.14
CA SER A 83 -11.08 5.39 -14.18
C SER A 83 -11.11 4.72 -15.56
N ALA A 84 -11.51 3.45 -15.65
CA ALA A 84 -11.67 2.75 -16.93
C ALA A 84 -13.03 3.01 -17.58
N GLU A 85 -14.02 3.44 -16.80
CA GLU A 85 -15.38 3.76 -17.27
C GLU A 85 -15.58 5.24 -17.65
N ALA A 86 -14.56 6.09 -17.45
CA ALA A 86 -14.56 7.52 -17.74
C ALA A 86 -13.81 7.84 -19.04
#